data_AF-A0A142ERQ4-F1
#
_entry.id   AF-A0A142ERQ4-F1
#
_cell.length_a   1.000
_cell.length_b   1.000
_cell.length_c   1.000
_cell.angle_alpha   90.00
_cell.angle_beta   90.00
_cell.angle_gamma   90.00
#
_symmetry.space_group_name_H-M   'P 1'
#
loop_
_entity.id
_entity.type
_entity.pdbx_description
1 polymer ?
#
loop_
_entity_poly.entity_id
_entity_poly.type
_entity_poly.pdbx_seq_one_letter_code
_entity_poly.pdbx_strand_id
1 'polypeptide(L)'
;MEKELKYIDIVEQPISMHPKKFALWLFMVTVVMLFAAWTSAYIVRQAEGNWLDYDLPEIFWLTSGIVVLSSITLQWAYFSAKKDNFVQLRLGMVLTVILGISFLIGQWYSWIALVDRDVFFVGNPAGSFLYVLTGMHGLHLISGLIFLIIVLISSFQFKVHSKAMVPMEMLTTYWHFLGGLWLYLFLFLQLNH
;
A
#
# COMPACT_ATOMS: atom_id res chain seq x y z
N MET A 1 24.22 -27.89 -50.67
CA MET A 1 24.39 -26.51 -50.16
C MET A 1 23.00 -25.98 -49.84
N GLU A 2 22.31 -26.60 -48.88
CA GLU A 2 22.32 -26.18 -47.47
C GLU A 2 22.13 -24.67 -47.32
N LYS A 3 20.86 -24.29 -47.16
CA LYS A 3 20.37 -23.29 -46.21
C LYS A 3 18.87 -23.24 -46.37
N GLU A 4 18.21 -24.28 -45.85
CA GLU A 4 16.85 -24.08 -45.34
C GLU A 4 16.96 -22.95 -44.32
N LEU A 5 16.55 -21.76 -44.77
CA LEU A 5 16.46 -20.58 -43.95
C LEU A 5 15.34 -20.85 -42.96
N LYS A 6 15.77 -21.44 -41.85
CA LYS A 6 15.13 -21.52 -40.56
C LYS A 6 14.93 -20.09 -40.04
N TYR A 7 14.14 -19.28 -40.74
CA TYR A 7 13.47 -18.12 -40.15
C TYR A 7 12.37 -18.71 -39.29
N ILE A 8 12.80 -19.19 -38.12
CA ILE A 8 11.92 -19.28 -36.97
C ILE A 8 11.44 -17.84 -36.82
N ASP A 9 10.15 -17.63 -37.06
CA ASP A 9 9.43 -16.45 -36.59
C ASP A 9 9.60 -16.44 -35.07
N ILE A 10 10.73 -15.91 -34.60
CA ILE A 10 10.86 -15.37 -33.26
C ILE A 10 10.19 -14.00 -33.33
N VAL A 11 8.91 -13.99 -33.68
CA VAL A 11 8.06 -12.87 -33.33
C VAL A 11 7.99 -12.96 -31.81
N GLU A 12 8.95 -12.31 -31.15
CA GLU A 12 8.86 -12.02 -29.73
C GLU A 12 7.47 -11.46 -29.53
N GLN A 13 6.62 -12.26 -28.88
CA GLN A 13 5.29 -11.77 -28.55
C GLN A 13 5.51 -10.46 -27.80
N PRO A 14 4.92 -9.34 -28.25
CA PRO A 14 5.12 -8.09 -27.55
C PRO A 14 4.78 -8.36 -26.09
N ILE A 15 5.63 -7.90 -25.17
CA ILE A 15 5.41 -8.10 -23.73
C ILE A 15 4.04 -7.51 -23.41
N SER A 16 3.02 -8.37 -23.46
CA SER A 16 1.63 -7.96 -23.46
C SER A 16 1.20 -7.95 -22.02
N MET A 17 1.43 -6.80 -21.37
CA MET A 17 0.95 -6.63 -20.02
C MET A 17 -0.57 -6.61 -20.05
N HIS A 18 -1.20 -7.48 -19.25
CA HIS A 18 -2.65 -7.55 -19.13
C HIS A 18 -3.20 -6.13 -18.86
N PRO A 19 -4.22 -5.63 -19.60
CA PRO A 19 -4.65 -4.22 -19.54
C PRO A 19 -4.93 -3.72 -18.12
N LYS A 20 -5.50 -4.59 -17.27
CA LYS A 20 -5.75 -4.29 -15.85
C LYS A 20 -4.48 -4.06 -15.03
N LYS A 21 -3.38 -4.77 -15.32
CA LYS A 21 -2.08 -4.58 -14.65
C LYS A 21 -1.42 -3.27 -15.08
N PHE A 22 -1.56 -2.90 -16.35
CA PHE A 22 -1.10 -1.60 -16.85
C PHE A 22 -1.84 -0.45 -16.15
N ALA A 23 -3.17 -0.54 -16.06
CA ALA A 23 -3.97 0.46 -15.36
C ALA A 23 -3.58 0.58 -13.87
N LEU A 24 -3.28 -0.54 -13.19
CA LEU A 24 -2.80 -0.51 -11.82
C LEU A 24 -1.44 0.19 -11.68
N TRP A 25 -0.51 -0.09 -12.59
CA TRP A 25 0.80 0.58 -12.60
C TRP A 25 0.68 2.08 -12.80
N LEU A 26 -0.14 2.51 -13.77
CA LEU A 26 -0.41 3.92 -14.01
C LEU A 26 -1.04 4.58 -12.78
N PHE A 27 -1.99 3.90 -12.14
CA PHE A 27 -2.59 4.37 -10.88
C PHE A 27 -1.55 4.54 -9.77
N MET A 28 -0.67 3.55 -9.55
CA MET A 28 0.39 3.63 -8.55
C MET A 28 1.34 4.81 -8.81
N VAL A 29 1.72 5.05 -10.06
CA VAL A 29 2.57 6.20 -10.43
C VAL A 29 1.88 7.52 -10.09
N THR A 30 0.59 7.66 -10.40
CA THR A 30 -0.19 8.86 -10.04
C THR A 30 -0.22 9.09 -8.53
N VAL A 31 -0.40 8.02 -7.75
CA VAL A 31 -0.36 8.10 -6.28
C VAL A 31 1.02 8.57 -5.80
N VAL A 32 2.11 8.00 -6.33
CA VAL A 32 3.48 8.45 -5.99
C VAL A 32 3.66 9.94 -6.29
N MET A 33 3.26 10.39 -7.48
CA MET A 33 3.40 11.81 -7.86
C MET A 33 2.61 12.74 -6.93
N LEU A 34 1.41 12.34 -6.53
CA LEU A 34 0.57 13.11 -5.61
C LEU A 34 1.20 13.21 -4.21
N PHE A 35 1.73 12.10 -3.68
CA PHE A 35 2.45 12.13 -2.39
C PHE A 35 3.79 12.88 -2.47
N ALA A 36 4.51 12.78 -3.59
CA ALA A 36 5.72 13.55 -3.84
C ALA A 36 5.43 15.07 -3.86
N ALA A 37 4.34 15.49 -4.48
CA ALA A 37 3.93 16.89 -4.49
C ALA A 37 3.62 17.43 -3.08
N TRP A 38 2.88 16.67 -2.27
CA TRP A 38 2.60 17.08 -0.89
C TRP A 38 3.82 17.05 0.03
N THR A 39 4.69 16.05 -0.09
CA THR A 39 5.94 16.03 0.69
C THR A 39 6.91 17.13 0.27
N SER A 40 6.95 17.50 -1.01
CA SER A 40 7.68 18.69 -1.46
C SER A 40 7.10 19.98 -0.88
N ALA A 41 5.77 20.12 -0.86
CA ALA A 41 5.12 21.30 -0.26
C ALA A 41 5.37 21.39 1.26
N TYR A 42 5.42 20.25 1.95
CA TYR A 42 5.79 20.15 3.37
C TYR A 42 7.19 20.72 3.62
N ILE A 43 8.22 20.28 2.88
CA ILE A 43 9.61 20.75 3.04
C ILE A 43 9.71 22.26 2.80
N VAL A 44 9.07 22.76 1.75
CA VAL A 44 9.12 24.20 1.42
C VAL A 44 8.47 25.02 2.53
N ARG A 45 7.34 24.57 3.08
CA ARG A 45 6.67 25.28 4.18
C ARG A 45 7.44 25.19 5.50
N GLN A 46 8.13 24.08 5.75
CA GLN A 46 9.01 23.91 6.90
C GLN A 46 10.14 24.94 6.92
N ALA A 47 10.71 25.25 5.75
CA ALA A 47 11.76 26.25 5.61
C ALA A 47 11.30 27.70 5.94
N GLU A 48 10.00 27.98 6.05
CA GLU A 48 9.48 29.31 6.39
C GLU A 48 9.51 29.64 7.90
N GLY A 49 9.93 28.70 8.77
CA GLY A 49 10.31 28.98 10.16
C GLY A 49 9.22 28.97 11.23
N ASN A 50 7.95 28.67 10.90
CA ASN A 50 6.84 28.48 11.86
C ASN A 50 6.56 26.99 12.15
N TRP A 51 7.60 26.16 12.25
CA TRP A 51 7.44 24.72 12.47
C TRP A 51 7.29 24.39 13.96
N LEU A 52 6.35 23.50 14.27
CA LEU A 52 6.23 22.91 15.60
C LEU A 52 7.11 21.65 15.63
N ASP A 53 8.15 21.67 16.47
CA ASP A 53 8.91 20.47 16.79
C ASP A 53 8.00 19.56 17.63
N TYR A 54 7.71 18.36 17.14
CA TYR A 54 6.79 17.45 17.81
C TYR A 54 7.29 16.00 17.80
N ASP A 55 7.28 15.37 18.97
CA ASP A 55 7.63 13.96 19.11
C ASP A 55 6.51 13.04 18.64
N LEU A 56 6.75 12.30 17.56
CA LEU A 56 5.83 11.27 17.07
C LEU A 56 5.54 10.22 18.16
N PRO A 57 4.26 9.93 18.48
CA PRO A 57 3.92 8.92 19.46
C PRO A 57 4.42 7.54 19.04
N GLU A 58 4.83 6.72 20.02
CA GLU A 58 5.30 5.33 19.81
C GLU A 58 4.30 4.44 19.04
N ILE A 59 3.03 4.84 19.00
CA ILE A 59 1.97 4.18 18.23
C ILE A 59 2.32 4.11 16.74
N PHE A 60 3.04 5.08 16.19
CA PHE A 60 3.49 5.07 14.78
C PHE A 60 4.50 3.94 14.48
N TRP A 61 5.31 3.53 15.46
CA TRP A 61 6.20 2.38 15.33
C TRP A 61 5.41 1.08 15.28
N LEU A 62 4.39 0.97 16.14
CA LEU A 62 3.52 -0.20 16.20
C LEU A 62 2.72 -0.35 14.90
N THR A 63 2.15 0.73 14.35
CA THR A 63 1.41 0.69 13.09
C THR A 63 2.32 0.34 11.90
N SER A 64 3.56 0.85 11.89
CA SER A 64 4.56 0.49 10.87
C SER A 64 4.92 -0.99 10.92
N GLY A 65 5.09 -1.56 12.11
CA GLY A 65 5.30 -3.00 12.30
C GLY A 65 4.10 -3.83 11.81
N ILE A 66 2.87 -3.40 12.10
CA ILE A 66 1.64 -4.06 11.62
C ILE A 66 1.58 -4.06 10.09
N VAL A 67 1.94 -2.95 9.43
CA VAL A 67 1.94 -2.87 7.96
C VAL A 67 2.90 -3.87 7.36
N VAL A 68 4.14 -3.94 7.88
CA VAL A 68 5.14 -4.93 7.41
C VAL A 68 4.64 -6.35 7.62
N LEU A 69 4.06 -6.63 8.79
CA LEU A 69 3.49 -7.95 9.09
C LEU A 69 2.34 -8.29 8.14
N SER A 70 1.48 -7.33 7.81
CA SER A 70 0.36 -7.52 6.88
C SER A 70 0.85 -7.85 5.46
N SER A 71 1.96 -7.24 5.03
CA SER A 71 2.61 -7.55 3.77
C SER A 71 3.15 -8.98 3.75
N ILE A 72 3.77 -9.44 4.85
CA ILE A 72 4.28 -10.82 4.97
C ILE A 72 3.11 -11.82 4.94
N THR A 73 2.01 -11.56 5.65
CA THR A 73 0.85 -12.45 5.63
C THR A 73 0.20 -12.54 4.26
N LEU A 74 0.14 -11.43 3.51
CA LEU A 74 -0.41 -11.44 2.15
C LEU A 74 0.51 -12.17 1.17
N GLN A 75 1.84 -12.01 1.32
CA GLN A 75 2.81 -12.75 0.52
C GLN A 75 2.70 -14.26 0.76
N TRP A 76 2.48 -14.68 2.00
CA TRP A 76 2.21 -16.07 2.33
C TRP A 76 0.90 -16.58 1.72
N ALA A 77 -0.14 -15.75 1.71
CA ALA A 77 -1.40 -16.05 1.03
C ALA A 77 -1.18 -16.23 -0.48
N TYR A 78 -0.39 -15.37 -1.12
CA TYR A 78 -0.03 -15.47 -2.53
C TYR A 78 0.69 -16.78 -2.87
N PHE A 79 1.70 -17.17 -2.07
CA PHE A 79 2.37 -18.46 -2.27
C PHE A 79 1.46 -19.66 -2.05
N SER A 80 0.52 -19.56 -1.11
CA SER A 80 -0.49 -20.59 -0.87
C SER A 80 -1.47 -20.73 -2.04
N ALA A 81 -1.84 -19.61 -2.68
CA ALA A 81 -2.64 -19.62 -3.91
C ALA A 81 -1.92 -20.34 -5.05
N LYS A 82 -0.59 -20.19 -5.16
CA LYS A 82 0.22 -20.88 -6.18
C LYS A 82 0.34 -22.39 -5.96
N LYS A 83 0.13 -22.86 -4.72
CA LYS A 83 0.12 -24.28 -4.35
C LYS A 83 -1.29 -24.88 -4.34
N ASP A 84 -2.30 -24.15 -4.85
CA ASP A 84 -3.73 -24.50 -4.79
C ASP A 84 -4.21 -24.84 -3.36
N ASN A 85 -3.55 -24.33 -2.33
CA ASN A 85 -3.94 -24.54 -0.93
C ASN A 85 -4.92 -23.45 -0.49
N PHE A 86 -6.19 -23.68 -0.77
CA PHE A 86 -7.29 -22.74 -0.48
C PHE A 86 -7.46 -22.41 1.01
N VAL A 87 -7.13 -23.35 1.91
CA VAL A 87 -7.27 -23.14 3.36
C VAL A 87 -6.25 -22.10 3.83
N GLN A 88 -4.98 -22.28 3.49
CA GLN A 88 -3.91 -21.35 3.86
C GLN A 88 -4.06 -19.99 3.16
N LEU A 89 -4.51 -19.98 1.91
CA LEU A 89 -4.85 -18.75 1.19
C LEU A 89 -5.88 -17.91 1.95
N ARG A 90 -7.02 -18.52 2.33
CA ARG A 90 -8.09 -17.82 3.05
C ARG A 90 -7.61 -17.32 4.41
N LEU A 91 -6.85 -18.14 5.13
CA LEU A 91 -6.31 -17.79 6.45
C LEU A 91 -5.35 -16.60 6.35
N GLY A 92 -4.41 -16.60 5.41
CA GLY A 92 -3.50 -15.47 5.18
C GLY A 92 -4.21 -14.18 4.74
N MET A 93 -5.23 -14.29 3.89
CA MET A 93 -6.04 -13.11 3.50
C MET A 93 -6.85 -12.55 4.67
N VAL A 94 -7.49 -13.39 5.49
CA VAL A 94 -8.23 -12.95 6.68
C VAL A 94 -7.30 -12.27 7.68
N LEU A 95 -6.11 -12.85 7.93
CA LEU A 95 -5.10 -12.21 8.78
C LEU A 95 -4.69 -10.84 8.22
N THR A 96 -4.53 -10.71 6.91
CA THR A 96 -4.19 -9.43 6.26
C THR A 96 -5.31 -8.40 6.43
N VAL A 97 -6.59 -8.80 6.33
CA VAL A 97 -7.74 -7.92 6.65
C VAL A 97 -7.65 -7.42 8.08
N ILE A 98 -7.45 -8.33 9.04
CA ILE A 98 -7.40 -7.99 10.46
C ILE A 98 -6.26 -7.01 10.73
N LEU A 99 -5.06 -7.29 10.20
CA LEU A 99 -3.91 -6.40 10.35
C LEU A 99 -4.14 -5.03 9.69
N GLY A 100 -4.77 -4.98 8.52
CA GLY A 100 -5.15 -3.73 7.86
C GLY A 100 -6.16 -2.90 8.67
N ILE A 101 -7.14 -3.55 9.30
CA ILE A 101 -8.08 -2.87 10.21
C ILE A 101 -7.38 -2.40 11.48
N SER A 102 -6.52 -3.23 12.08
CA SER A 102 -5.70 -2.84 13.23
C SER A 102 -4.81 -1.64 12.93
N PHE A 103 -4.27 -1.55 11.71
CA PHE A 103 -3.53 -0.37 11.26
C PHE A 103 -4.41 0.89 11.22
N LEU A 104 -5.61 0.82 10.64
CA LEU A 104 -6.54 1.96 10.61
C LEU A 104 -6.94 2.41 12.02
N ILE A 105 -7.17 1.46 12.95
CA ILE A 105 -7.46 1.76 14.35
C ILE A 105 -6.26 2.44 15.01
N GLY A 106 -5.05 1.92 14.81
CA GLY A 106 -3.81 2.54 15.32
C GLY A 106 -3.59 3.94 14.75
N GLN A 107 -3.95 4.17 13.49
CA GLN A 107 -3.90 5.49 12.87
C GLN A 107 -4.85 6.47 13.55
N TRP A 108 -6.06 6.02 13.85
CA TRP A 108 -7.05 6.81 14.58
C TRP A 108 -6.56 7.17 15.99
N TYR A 109 -6.00 6.22 16.73
CA TYR A 109 -5.38 6.50 18.03
C TYR A 109 -4.19 7.46 17.93
N SER A 110 -3.41 7.37 16.87
CA SER A 110 -2.31 8.30 16.62
C SER A 110 -2.81 9.73 16.43
N TRP A 111 -3.93 9.92 15.73
CA TRP A 111 -4.58 11.23 15.59
C TRP A 111 -5.10 11.77 16.92
N ILE A 112 -5.72 10.94 17.75
CA ILE A 112 -6.16 11.37 19.09
C ILE A 112 -4.95 11.80 19.93
N ALA A 113 -3.88 11.01 19.94
CA ALA A 113 -2.66 11.33 20.67
C ALA A 113 -1.98 12.61 20.15
N LEU A 114 -2.08 12.93 18.86
CA LEU A 114 -1.60 14.19 18.29
C LEU A 114 -2.42 15.39 18.77
N VAL A 115 -3.75 15.26 18.82
CA VAL A 115 -4.64 16.30 19.34
C VAL A 115 -4.38 16.55 20.83
N ASP A 116 -4.16 15.49 21.61
CA ASP A 116 -3.87 15.59 23.06
C ASP A 116 -2.55 16.31 23.36
N ARG A 117 -1.65 16.44 22.38
CA ARG A 117 -0.39 17.19 22.51
C ARG A 117 -0.41 18.52 21.73
N ASP A 118 -1.59 19.12 21.60
CA ASP A 118 -1.83 20.43 20.97
C ASP A 118 -1.48 20.53 19.46
N VAL A 119 -1.28 19.40 18.77
CA VAL A 119 -1.09 19.36 17.32
C VAL A 119 -2.45 19.21 16.64
N PHE A 120 -3.12 20.35 16.46
CA PHE A 120 -4.42 20.41 15.81
C PHE A 120 -4.34 20.41 14.28
N PHE A 121 -5.42 19.97 13.63
CA PHE A 121 -5.61 20.08 12.18
C PHE A 121 -5.64 21.54 11.69
N VAL A 122 -6.14 22.45 12.54
CA VAL A 122 -6.31 23.88 12.26
C VAL A 122 -5.44 24.66 13.24
N GLY A 123 -4.58 25.53 12.72
CA GLY A 123 -3.70 26.38 13.52
C GLY A 123 -2.29 26.40 12.94
N ASN A 124 -1.54 25.31 13.13
CA ASN A 124 -0.19 25.20 12.60
C ASN A 124 -0.16 24.40 11.27
N PRO A 125 0.47 24.94 10.20
CA PRO A 125 0.64 24.23 8.93
C PRO A 125 1.25 22.83 9.06
N ALA A 126 2.19 22.60 9.98
CA ALA A 126 2.85 21.32 10.21
C ALA A 126 1.84 20.22 10.58
N GLY A 127 0.91 20.53 11.50
CA GLY A 127 -0.18 19.64 11.87
C GLY A 127 -1.09 19.35 10.68
N SER A 128 -1.55 20.40 9.97
CA SER A 128 -2.41 20.25 8.80
C SER A 128 -1.82 19.31 7.73
N PHE A 129 -0.53 19.46 7.40
CA PHE A 129 0.12 18.59 6.43
C PHE A 129 0.22 17.14 6.92
N LEU A 130 0.55 16.92 8.19
CA LEU A 130 0.62 15.57 8.77
C LEU A 130 -0.74 14.86 8.64
N TYR A 131 -1.84 15.51 9.01
CA TYR A 131 -3.18 14.94 8.90
C TYR A 131 -3.59 14.70 7.45
N VAL A 132 -3.26 15.61 6.53
CA VAL A 132 -3.56 15.41 5.10
C VAL A 132 -2.78 14.23 4.53
N LEU A 133 -1.47 14.14 4.79
CA LEU A 133 -0.63 13.04 4.31
C LEU A 133 -1.10 11.69 4.87
N THR A 134 -1.28 11.60 6.19
CA THR A 134 -1.70 10.36 6.84
C THR A 134 -3.15 9.99 6.55
N GLY A 135 -4.06 10.97 6.45
CA GLY A 135 -5.46 10.77 6.10
C GLY A 135 -5.65 10.30 4.66
N MET A 136 -4.94 10.93 3.72
CA MET A 136 -4.95 10.49 2.33
C MET A 136 -4.36 9.09 2.18
N HIS A 137 -3.29 8.78 2.92
CA HIS A 137 -2.78 7.41 2.95
C HIS A 137 -3.83 6.42 3.49
N GLY A 138 -4.49 6.76 4.60
CA GLY A 138 -5.59 5.97 5.17
C GLY A 138 -6.72 5.71 4.17
N LEU A 139 -7.11 6.71 3.38
CA LEU A 139 -8.11 6.55 2.31
C LEU A 139 -7.66 5.54 1.24
N HIS A 140 -6.40 5.61 0.80
CA HIS A 140 -5.86 4.64 -0.16
C HIS A 140 -5.81 3.23 0.45
N LEU A 141 -5.45 3.11 1.73
CA LEU A 141 -5.45 1.82 2.43
C LEU A 141 -6.86 1.24 2.58
N ILE A 142 -7.88 2.05 2.86
CA ILE A 142 -9.29 1.63 2.85
C ILE A 142 -9.69 1.11 1.46
N SER A 143 -9.30 1.79 0.38
CA SER A 143 -9.57 1.32 -0.99
C SER A 143 -8.92 -0.04 -1.26
N GLY A 144 -7.68 -0.25 -0.78
CA GLY A 144 -6.97 -1.52 -0.86
C GLY A 144 -7.64 -2.62 -0.03
N LEU A 145 -8.15 -2.27 1.15
CA LEU A 145 -8.86 -3.20 2.03
C LEU A 145 -10.18 -3.66 1.40
N ILE A 146 -10.93 -2.75 0.78
CA ILE A 146 -12.14 -3.10 0.02
C ILE A 146 -11.78 -4.07 -1.12
N PHE A 147 -10.73 -3.78 -1.88
CA PHE A 147 -10.28 -4.66 -2.96
C PHE A 147 -9.86 -6.05 -2.43
N LEU A 148 -9.17 -6.09 -1.28
CA LEU A 148 -8.78 -7.32 -0.60
C LEU A 148 -10.00 -8.15 -0.17
N ILE A 149 -11.03 -7.51 0.40
CA ILE A 149 -12.28 -8.17 0.79
C ILE A 149 -13.01 -8.75 -0.44
N ILE A 150 -13.07 -8.02 -1.56
CA ILE A 150 -13.68 -8.50 -2.80
C ILE A 150 -12.97 -9.76 -3.31
N VAL A 151 -11.64 -9.77 -3.32
CA VAL A 151 -10.83 -10.94 -3.72
C VAL A 151 -11.00 -12.10 -2.73
N LEU A 152 -11.08 -11.81 -1.43
CA LEU A 152 -11.35 -12.80 -0.39
C LEU A 152 -12.70 -13.49 -0.60
N ILE A 153 -13.78 -12.74 -0.81
CA ILE A 153 -15.12 -13.29 -1.10
C ILE A 153 -15.08 -14.14 -2.39
N SER A 154 -14.36 -13.70 -3.41
CA SER A 154 -14.17 -14.47 -4.65
C SER A 154 -13.46 -15.81 -4.41
N SER A 155 -12.49 -15.86 -3.48
CA SER A 155 -11.79 -17.08 -3.06
C SER A 155 -12.71 -18.09 -2.34
N PHE A 156 -13.73 -17.61 -1.62
CA PHE A 156 -14.75 -18.49 -1.03
C PHE A 156 -15.69 -19.10 -2.08
N GLN A 157 -15.94 -18.42 -3.20
CA GLN A 157 -16.76 -18.93 -4.31
C GLN A 157 -16.02 -19.90 -5.26
N PHE A 158 -14.82 -20.39 -4.89
CA PHE A 158 -13.96 -21.27 -5.71
C PHE A 158 -13.54 -20.71 -7.09
N LYS A 159 -13.74 -19.40 -7.32
CA LYS A 159 -13.35 -18.72 -8.58
C LYS A 159 -11.85 -18.41 -8.69
N VAL A 160 -11.09 -18.61 -7.61
CA VAL A 160 -9.64 -18.34 -7.57
C VAL A 160 -8.87 -19.64 -7.81
N HIS A 161 -8.96 -20.20 -9.02
CA HIS A 161 -8.07 -21.28 -9.44
C HIS A 161 -6.71 -20.72 -9.87
N SER A 162 -5.67 -21.57 -9.94
CA SER A 162 -4.34 -21.23 -10.48
C SER A 162 -4.35 -20.52 -11.85
N LYS A 163 -5.46 -20.55 -12.61
CA LYS A 163 -5.66 -19.81 -13.88
C LYS A 163 -6.10 -18.35 -13.73
N ALA A 164 -6.55 -17.92 -12.55
CA ALA A 164 -7.03 -16.56 -12.27
C ALA A 164 -6.16 -15.86 -11.21
N MET A 165 -4.83 -15.94 -11.34
CA MET A 165 -3.90 -15.26 -10.42
C MET A 165 -3.81 -13.74 -10.64
N VAL A 166 -4.30 -13.23 -11.78
CA VAL A 166 -4.20 -11.80 -12.13
C VAL A 166 -4.75 -10.88 -11.02
N PRO A 167 -5.94 -11.09 -10.44
CA PRO A 167 -6.44 -10.25 -9.34
C PRO A 167 -5.61 -10.38 -8.07
N MET A 168 -5.09 -11.58 -7.77
CA MET A 168 -4.25 -11.82 -6.58
C MET A 168 -2.89 -11.15 -6.71
N GLU A 169 -2.27 -11.20 -7.89
CA GLU A 169 -1.01 -10.49 -8.17
C GLU A 169 -1.20 -8.97 -8.10
N MET A 170 -2.29 -8.46 -8.69
CA MET A 170 -2.65 -7.05 -8.61
C MET A 170 -2.88 -6.61 -7.16
N LEU A 171 -3.62 -7.38 -6.39
CA LEU A 171 -3.86 -7.12 -4.97
C LEU A 171 -2.56 -7.10 -4.17
N THR A 172 -1.72 -8.12 -4.35
CA THR A 172 -0.44 -8.26 -3.64
C THR A 172 0.48 -7.09 -3.97
N THR A 173 0.59 -6.72 -5.24
CA THR A 173 1.40 -5.57 -5.68
C THR A 173 0.89 -4.26 -5.08
N TYR A 174 -0.42 -4.02 -5.13
CA TYR A 174 -1.02 -2.79 -4.60
C TYR A 174 -0.87 -2.68 -3.09
N TRP A 175 -1.08 -3.78 -2.35
CA TRP A 175 -0.94 -3.80 -0.90
C TRP A 175 0.50 -3.55 -0.45
N HIS A 176 1.47 -4.18 -1.11
CA HIS A 176 2.89 -3.92 -0.85
C HIS A 176 3.29 -2.48 -1.20
N PHE A 177 2.74 -1.93 -2.29
CA PHE A 177 2.95 -0.53 -2.65
C PHE A 177 2.43 0.42 -1.56
N LEU A 178 1.22 0.19 -1.05
CA LEU A 178 0.67 0.96 0.07
C LEU A 178 1.54 0.82 1.32
N GLY A 179 1.96 -0.39 1.67
CA GLY A 179 2.83 -0.61 2.82
C GLY A 179 4.18 0.10 2.68
N GLY A 180 4.80 0.05 1.51
CA GLY A 180 6.04 0.77 1.21
C GLY A 180 5.86 2.30 1.25
N LEU A 181 4.75 2.80 0.72
CA LEU A 181 4.39 4.22 0.79
C LEU A 181 4.21 4.68 2.24
N TRP A 182 3.60 3.86 3.09
CA TRP A 182 3.48 4.17 4.52
C TRP A 182 4.84 4.26 5.19
N LEU A 183 5.73 3.29 4.97
CA LEU A 183 7.08 3.31 5.54
C LEU A 183 7.86 4.54 5.08
N TYR A 184 7.72 4.93 3.81
CA TYR A 184 8.28 6.18 3.30
C TYR A 184 7.74 7.39 4.06
N LEU A 185 6.42 7.51 4.23
CA LEU A 185 5.81 8.63 4.96
C LEU A 185 6.22 8.66 6.43
N PHE A 186 6.26 7.49 7.08
CA PHE A 186 6.69 7.37 8.46
C PHE A 186 8.14 7.82 8.63
N LEU A 187 9.06 7.34 7.79
CA LEU A 187 10.46 7.78 7.82
C LEU A 187 10.60 9.27 7.48
N PHE A 188 9.83 9.76 6.52
CA PHE A 188 9.84 11.16 6.14
C PHE A 188 9.41 12.07 7.31
N LEU A 189 8.30 11.75 7.95
CA LEU A 189 7.82 12.49 9.13
C LEU A 189 8.77 12.32 10.32
N GLN A 190 9.35 11.15 10.51
CA GLN A 190 10.33 10.90 11.58
C GLN A 190 11.66 11.60 11.34
N LEU A 191 12.06 11.89 10.10
CA LEU A 191 13.31 12.62 9.82
C LEU A 191 13.11 14.14 9.77
N ASN A 192 11.88 14.61 9.51
CA ASN A 192 11.55 16.02 9.36
C ASN A 192 10.62 16.54 10.46
N HIS A 193 10.52 15.83 11.59
CA HIS A 193 9.81 16.31 12.79
C HIS A 193 10.53 17.48 13.44
#